data_AF-A0A382RAK7-F1
#
_entry.id   AF-A0A382RAK7-F1
#
_cell.length_a   1.000
_cell.length_b   1.000
_cell.length_c   1.000
_cell.angle_alpha   90.00
_cell.angle_beta   90.00
_cell.angle_gamma   90.00
#
_symmetry.space_group_name_H-M   'P 1'
#
loop_
_entity.id
_entity.type
_entity.pdbx_description
1 polymer ?
#
loop_
_entity_poly.entity_id
_entity_poly.type
_entity_poly.pdbx_seq_one_letter_code
_entity_poly.pdbx_strand_id
1 'polypeptide(L)'
;MASIIEIHPEYHDLIGNIDSECFPEQDGVNPFLHINLHLALRDQLSSNQPKGVKEVHQKLINHCKDPHEVEHLMMECIEEMIYISQKSNTTMDQESYLNCITNLTTK
;
A
#
# COMPACT_ATOMS: atom_id res chain seq x y z
N MET A 1 11.58 4.28 4.79
CA MET A 1 12.49 3.74 3.76
C MET A 1 13.34 2.61 4.31
N ALA A 2 14.28 2.85 5.25
CA ALA A 2 15.18 1.80 5.78
C ALA A 2 14.47 0.51 6.21
N SER A 3 13.41 0.58 7.03
CA SER A 3 12.74 -0.61 7.55
C SER A 3 11.92 -1.42 6.53
N ILE A 4 11.60 -0.87 5.35
CA ILE A 4 10.90 -1.63 4.27
C ILE A 4 11.93 -2.40 3.46
N ILE A 5 13.07 -1.77 3.19
CA ILE A 5 14.16 -2.39 2.43
C ILE A 5 14.79 -3.53 3.25
N GLU A 6 14.88 -3.39 4.58
CA GLU A 6 15.36 -4.44 5.48
C GLU A 6 14.50 -5.72 5.47
N ILE A 7 13.19 -5.59 5.26
CA ILE A 7 12.25 -6.73 5.22
C ILE A 7 12.06 -7.30 3.80
N HIS A 8 12.55 -6.61 2.76
CA HIS A 8 12.53 -7.09 1.37
C HIS A 8 13.97 -7.19 0.81
N PRO A 9 14.73 -8.23 1.19
CA PRO A 9 16.10 -8.41 0.69
C PRO A 9 16.17 -8.61 -0.82
N GLU A 10 15.08 -9.04 -1.47
CA GLU A 10 14.99 -9.12 -2.94
C GLU A 10 15.15 -7.74 -3.62
N TYR A 11 14.78 -6.65 -2.95
CA TYR A 11 14.81 -5.31 -3.55
C TYR A 11 16.07 -4.50 -3.19
N HIS A 12 16.96 -5.03 -2.34
CA HIS A 12 18.20 -4.36 -1.97
C HIS A 12 19.09 -4.03 -3.19
N ASP A 13 19.19 -4.96 -4.16
CA ASP A 13 20.03 -4.79 -5.35
C ASP A 13 19.39 -3.86 -6.40
N LEU A 14 18.05 -3.91 -6.51
CA LEU A 14 17.23 -3.11 -7.44
C LEU A 14 17.20 -1.62 -7.06
N ILE A 15 17.15 -1.29 -5.77
CA ILE A 15 17.12 0.11 -5.28
C ILE A 15 18.49 0.80 -5.39
N GLY A 16 19.59 0.07 -5.59
CA GLY A 16 20.91 0.65 -5.86
C GLY A 16 21.00 1.37 -7.22
N ASN A 17 20.08 1.06 -8.16
CA ASN A 17 20.04 1.60 -9.52
C ASN A 17 18.68 2.28 -9.81
N ILE A 18 18.35 3.32 -9.06
CA ILE A 18 17.08 4.10 -9.17
C ILE A 18 16.88 4.75 -10.56
N ASP A 19 17.89 4.77 -11.43
CA ASP A 19 17.78 5.29 -12.81
C ASP A 19 17.02 4.36 -13.77
N SER A 20 16.74 3.11 -13.37
CA SER A 20 16.05 2.16 -14.23
C SER A 20 14.53 2.32 -14.08
N GLU A 21 13.96 3.20 -14.91
CA GLU A 21 12.54 3.56 -15.01
C GLU A 21 11.60 2.38 -15.33
N CYS A 22 12.14 1.17 -15.49
CA CYS A 22 11.42 -0.04 -15.85
C CYS A 22 12.11 -1.25 -15.21
N PHE A 23 11.71 -1.61 -14.00
CA PHE A 23 12.10 -2.88 -13.39
C PHE A 23 11.16 -3.98 -13.90
N PRO A 24 11.69 -5.16 -14.30
CA PRO A 24 10.84 -6.27 -14.68
C PRO A 24 9.97 -6.68 -13.50
N GLU A 25 8.70 -6.94 -13.78
CA GLU A 25 7.75 -7.48 -12.80
C GLU A 25 8.34 -8.76 -12.20
N GLN A 26 8.59 -8.75 -10.89
CA GLN A 26 8.89 -9.99 -10.16
C GLN A 26 7.55 -10.48 -9.61
N ASP A 27 7.15 -11.69 -10.01
CA ASP A 27 5.86 -12.30 -9.65
C ASP A 27 4.60 -11.53 -10.14
N GLY A 28 4.76 -10.65 -11.13
CA GLY A 28 3.65 -9.84 -11.67
C GLY A 28 3.37 -8.54 -10.92
N VAL A 29 4.20 -8.17 -9.94
CA VAL A 29 4.11 -6.90 -9.21
C VAL A 29 5.37 -6.08 -9.46
N ASN A 30 5.19 -4.80 -9.80
CA ASN A 30 6.32 -3.89 -9.98
C ASN A 30 6.91 -3.52 -8.60
N PRO A 31 8.19 -3.85 -8.32
CA PRO A 31 8.78 -3.66 -7.01
C PRO A 31 8.87 -2.19 -6.60
N PHE A 32 9.05 -1.28 -7.57
CA PHE A 32 9.05 0.15 -7.29
C PHE A 32 7.66 0.63 -6.89
N LEU A 33 6.63 0.19 -7.61
CA LEU A 33 5.25 0.50 -7.26
C LEU A 33 4.91 -0.02 -5.86
N HIS A 34 5.25 -1.29 -5.58
CA HIS A 34 5.02 -1.92 -4.28
C HIS A 34 5.67 -1.12 -3.12
N ILE A 35 6.93 -0.73 -3.26
CA ILE A 35 7.62 0.07 -2.23
C ILE A 35 6.97 1.45 -2.06
N ASN A 36 6.56 2.10 -3.15
CA ASN A 36 5.89 3.39 -3.08
C ASN A 36 4.51 3.28 -2.40
N LEU A 37 3.79 2.18 -2.61
CA LEU A 37 2.52 1.92 -1.93
C LEU A 37 2.72 1.75 -0.42
N HIS A 38 3.76 1.01 0.01
CA HIS A 38 4.11 0.90 1.43
C HIS A 38 4.44 2.26 2.05
N LEU A 39 5.22 3.08 1.33
CA LEU A 39 5.55 4.43 1.80
C LEU A 39 4.31 5.32 1.89
N ALA A 40 3.45 5.29 0.88
CA ALA A 40 2.19 6.03 0.85
C ALA A 40 1.26 5.61 2.00
N LEU A 41 1.09 4.31 2.22
CA LEU A 41 0.28 3.79 3.31
C LEU A 41 0.82 4.25 4.67
N ARG A 42 2.14 4.19 4.89
CA ARG A 42 2.74 4.65 6.15
C ARG A 42 2.61 6.15 6.36
N ASP A 43 2.64 6.95 5.30
CA ASP A 43 2.34 8.38 5.38
C ASP A 43 0.87 8.63 5.72
N GLN A 44 -0.05 7.95 5.04
CA GLN A 44 -1.49 7.98 5.32
C GLN A 44 -1.77 7.62 6.78
N LEU A 45 -1.15 6.55 7.26
CA LEU A 45 -1.21 6.13 8.66
C LEU A 45 -0.59 7.17 9.57
N SER A 46 0.57 7.76 9.28
CA SER A 46 1.17 8.77 10.16
C SER A 46 0.30 10.04 10.26
N SER A 47 -0.15 10.52 9.11
CA SER A 47 -0.96 11.73 8.91
C SER A 47 -2.45 11.53 9.26
N ASN A 48 -2.89 10.29 9.49
CA ASN A 48 -4.32 9.93 9.65
C ASN A 48 -5.19 10.45 8.49
N GLN A 49 -4.71 10.28 7.26
CA GLN A 49 -5.38 10.72 6.04
C GLN A 49 -5.50 9.54 5.07
N PRO A 50 -6.72 9.17 4.64
CA PRO A 50 -7.99 9.77 5.03
C PRO A 50 -8.34 9.54 6.50
N LYS A 51 -9.15 10.44 7.05
CA LYS A 51 -9.55 10.38 8.46
C LYS A 51 -10.25 9.06 8.76
N GLY A 52 -9.74 8.31 9.72
CA GLY A 52 -10.24 6.99 10.09
C GLY A 52 -9.36 5.83 9.61
N VAL A 53 -8.38 6.08 8.74
CA VAL A 53 -7.43 5.05 8.28
C VAL A 53 -6.67 4.39 9.44
N LYS A 54 -6.25 5.17 10.45
CA LYS A 54 -5.59 4.64 11.65
C LYS A 54 -6.49 3.68 12.42
N GLU A 55 -7.77 4.02 12.56
CA GLU A 55 -8.74 3.22 13.33
C GLU A 55 -9.03 1.90 12.64
N VAL A 56 -9.22 1.93 11.32
CA VAL A 56 -9.43 0.72 10.51
C VAL A 56 -8.17 -0.15 10.53
N HIS A 57 -6.99 0.43 10.35
CA HIS A 57 -5.72 -0.28 10.45
C HIS A 57 -5.56 -0.99 11.81
N GLN A 58 -5.84 -0.31 12.93
CA GLN A 58 -5.79 -0.97 14.25
C GLN A 58 -6.78 -2.13 14.38
N LYS A 59 -7.98 -2.01 13.79
CA LYS A 59 -8.94 -3.11 13.76
C LYS A 59 -8.42 -4.29 12.93
N LEU A 60 -7.80 -4.02 11.79
CA LEU A 60 -7.19 -5.04 10.95
C LEU A 60 -6.03 -5.73 11.66
N ILE A 61 -5.15 -4.99 12.35
CA ILE A 61 -4.06 -5.56 13.16
C ILE A 61 -4.58 -6.43 14.31
N ASN A 62 -5.72 -6.06 14.90
CA ASN A 62 -6.35 -6.91 15.92
C ASN A 62 -6.96 -8.18 15.32
N HIS A 63 -7.32 -8.16 14.03
CA HIS A 63 -7.92 -9.28 13.32
C HIS A 63 -6.86 -10.21 12.71
N CYS A 64 -5.91 -9.65 11.96
CA CYS A 64 -4.72 -10.28 11.40
C CYS A 64 -3.54 -10.08 12.35
N LYS A 65 -3.00 -11.18 12.89
CA LYS A 65 -1.86 -11.16 13.83
C LYS A 65 -0.55 -10.67 13.21
N ASP A 66 -0.51 -10.48 11.89
CA ASP A 66 0.67 -10.04 11.16
C ASP A 66 0.48 -8.61 10.62
N PRO A 67 1.32 -7.64 11.04
CA PRO A 67 1.18 -6.27 10.60
C PRO A 67 1.54 -6.06 9.13
N HIS A 68 2.44 -6.86 8.60
CA HIS A 68 2.89 -6.75 7.21
C HIS A 68 1.81 -7.24 6.24
N GLU A 69 1.10 -8.32 6.60
CA GLU A 69 -0.09 -8.78 5.88
C GLU A 69 -1.21 -7.73 5.88
N VAL A 70 -1.42 -7.02 7.00
CA VAL A 70 -2.38 -5.90 7.04
C VAL A 70 -1.97 -4.77 6.12
N GLU A 71 -0.68 -4.40 6.08
CA GLU A 71 -0.18 -3.42 5.13
C GLU A 71 -0.47 -3.85 3.68
N HIS A 72 -0.21 -5.12 3.33
CA HIS A 72 -0.51 -5.68 2.01
C HIS A 72 -1.99 -5.61 1.66
N LEU A 73 -2.87 -6.05 2.57
CA LEU A 73 -4.32 -6.01 2.37
C LEU A 73 -4.83 -4.57 2.16
N MET A 74 -4.26 -3.60 2.86
CA MET A 74 -4.62 -2.19 2.67
C MET A 74 -4.07 -1.62 1.36
N MET A 75 -2.88 -2.04 0.92
CA MET A 75 -2.31 -1.61 -0.36
C MET A 75 -3.12 -2.07 -1.55
N GLU A 76 -3.72 -3.26 -1.52
CA GLU A 76 -4.63 -3.73 -2.59
C GLU A 76 -5.78 -2.72 -2.84
N CYS A 77 -6.35 -2.16 -1.77
CA CYS A 77 -7.37 -1.10 -1.88
C CYS A 77 -6.80 0.22 -2.43
N ILE A 78 -5.52 0.53 -2.16
CA ILE A 78 -4.86 1.72 -2.72
C ILE A 78 -4.62 1.52 -4.23
N GLU A 79 -4.17 0.34 -4.63
CA GLU A 79 -3.96 -0.02 -6.03
C GLU A 79 -5.26 0.03 -6.83
N GLU A 80 -6.34 -0.51 -6.28
CA GLU A 80 -7.67 -0.41 -6.88
C GLU A 80 -8.11 1.05 -7.03
N MET A 81 -7.92 1.88 -6.00
CA MET A 81 -8.24 3.31 -6.06
C MET A 81 -7.44 4.03 -7.15
N ILE A 82 -6.14 3.75 -7.27
CA ILE A 82 -5.28 4.31 -8.32
C ILE A 82 -5.76 3.85 -9.70
N TYR A 83 -6.05 2.56 -9.86
CA TYR A 83 -6.54 1.99 -11.11
C TYR A 83 -7.87 2.64 -11.55
N ILE A 84 -8.84 2.78 -10.64
CA ILE A 84 -10.12 3.43 -10.92
C ILE A 84 -9.92 4.90 -11.28
N SER A 85 -9.08 5.62 -10.52
CA SER A 85 -8.75 7.03 -10.77
C SER A 85 -8.14 7.24 -12.17
N GLN A 86 -7.18 6.39 -12.55
CA GLN A 86 -6.55 6.44 -13.88
C GLN A 86 -7.54 6.11 -14.99
N LYS A 87 -8.33 5.04 -14.82
CA LYS A 87 -9.28 4.56 -15.82
C LYS A 87 -10.45 5.53 -16.06
N SER A 88 -10.98 6.11 -14.98
CA SER A 88 -12.11 7.04 -15.03
C SER A 88 -11.69 8.49 -15.23
N ASN A 89 -10.38 8.77 -15.25
CA ASN A 89 -9.80 10.12 -15.27
C ASN A 89 -10.33 11.01 -14.12
N THR A 90 -10.56 10.41 -12.96
CA THR A 90 -11.06 11.08 -11.75
C THR A 90 -9.96 11.22 -10.73
N THR A 91 -10.13 12.09 -9.74
CA THR A 91 -9.25 12.14 -8.59
C THR A 91 -9.35 10.86 -7.76
N MET A 92 -8.31 10.56 -6.97
CA MET A 92 -8.33 9.46 -6.02
C MET A 92 -9.46 9.63 -5.01
N ASP A 93 -10.36 8.65 -4.97
CA ASP A 93 -11.54 8.69 -4.12
C ASP A 93 -11.24 8.09 -2.75
N GLN A 94 -10.94 8.97 -1.79
CA GLN A 94 -10.55 8.58 -0.44
C GLN A 94 -11.68 7.88 0.33
N GLU A 95 -12.95 8.18 0.01
CA GLU A 95 -14.10 7.55 0.66
C GLU A 95 -14.24 6.09 0.23
N SER A 96 -14.11 5.81 -1.07
CA SER A 96 -14.09 4.45 -1.62
C SER A 96 -12.94 3.64 -1.07
N TYR A 97 -11.75 4.24 -0.94
CA TYR A 97 -10.61 3.60 -0.27
C TYR A 97 -10.94 3.25 1.19
N LEU A 98 -11.47 4.20 1.97
CA LEU A 98 -11.84 3.97 3.38
C LEU A 98 -12.91 2.87 3.52
N ASN A 99 -13.88 2.83 2.61
CA ASN A 99 -14.89 1.77 2.55
C ASN A 99 -14.27 0.41 2.23
N CYS A 100 -13.34 0.35 1.26
CA CYS A 100 -12.62 -0.86 0.89
C CYS A 100 -11.88 -1.46 2.11
N ILE A 101 -11.06 -0.66 2.79
CA ILE A 101 -10.32 -1.15 3.97
C ILE A 101 -11.23 -1.48 5.16
N THR A 102 -12.37 -0.80 5.28
CA THR A 102 -13.36 -1.10 6.34
C THR A 102 -14.02 -2.45 6.09
N ASN A 103 -14.35 -2.78 4.83
CA ASN A 103 -14.93 -4.09 4.48
C ASN A 103 -13.99 -5.25 4.83
N LEU A 104 -12.66 -5.05 4.78
CA LEU A 104 -11.68 -6.05 5.20
C LEU A 104 -11.78 -6.39 6.70
N THR A 105 -12.26 -5.47 7.53
CA THR A 105 -12.49 -5.74 8.97
C THR A 105 -13.75 -6.55 9.25
N THR A 106 -14.63 -6.67 8.27
CA THR A 106 -15.93 -7.36 8.39
C THR A 106 -15.97 -8.73 7.74
N LYS A 107 -14.92 -9.09 6.98
CA LYS A 107 -14.68 -10.46 6.51
C LYS A 107 -14.21 -11.33 7.67
#